data_AF-A0A2M6UL80-F1
#
_entry.id   AF-A0A2M6UL80-F1
#
_cell.length_a   1.000
_cell.length_b   1.000
_cell.length_c   1.000
_cell.angle_alpha   90.00
_cell.angle_beta   90.00
_cell.angle_gamma   90.00
#
_symmetry.space_group_name_H-M   'P 1'
#
loop_
_entity.id
_entity.type
_entity.pdbx_description
1 polymer ?
#
loop_
_entity_poly.entity_id
_entity_poly.type
_entity_poly.pdbx_seq_one_letter_code
_entity_poly.pdbx_strand_id
1 'polypeptide(L)'
;MTIAESLVEIARREWTRWGGPAETIDGRLIGFTSDRMEADAPFWTYVGEYWKAVGSHLDGRDSPAWSAAFISYCFREAGAAKKFPYNENHSLYAADIDSGRFPGLSLQDPASTSLVTGDLVWASRSGDGCRAPPRSFAEAKSELKRIRAGKADSFCSHCDIVVAVRTGEADVIGGNVKNAATRTTYRLDVHGCIRDGRRNFVGIIKNSL
;
A
#
# COMPACT_ATOMS: atom_id res chain seq x y z
N MET A 1 -2.10 -22.27 -3.74
CA MET A 1 -1.73 -20.95 -3.19
C MET A 1 -2.85 -19.99 -3.53
N THR A 2 -3.39 -19.28 -2.54
CA THR A 2 -4.38 -18.21 -2.76
C THR A 2 -3.72 -16.97 -3.37
N ILE A 3 -4.50 -16.03 -3.92
CA ILE A 3 -3.93 -14.77 -4.41
C ILE A 3 -3.31 -13.99 -3.24
N ALA A 4 -3.93 -14.04 -2.06
CA ALA A 4 -3.37 -13.44 -0.85
C ALA A 4 -2.00 -14.01 -0.47
N GLU A 5 -1.80 -15.33 -0.53
CA GLU A 5 -0.50 -15.97 -0.28
C GLU A 5 0.54 -15.57 -1.33
N SER A 6 0.19 -15.66 -2.62
CA SER A 6 1.09 -15.23 -3.70
C SER A 6 1.44 -13.73 -3.61
N LEU A 7 0.50 -12.88 -3.21
CA LEU A 7 0.74 -11.44 -3.00
C LEU A 7 1.84 -11.21 -1.97
N VAL A 8 1.81 -11.94 -0.84
CA VAL A 8 2.82 -11.85 0.21
C VAL A 8 4.19 -12.32 -0.30
N GLU A 9 4.24 -13.41 -1.06
CA GLU A 9 5.49 -13.91 -1.65
C GLU A 9 6.10 -12.90 -2.63
N ILE A 10 5.29 -12.32 -3.51
CA ILE A 10 5.75 -11.29 -4.46
C ILE A 10 6.26 -10.05 -3.72
N ALA A 11 5.54 -9.56 -2.72
CA ALA A 11 5.98 -8.41 -1.94
C ALA A 11 7.33 -8.68 -1.26
N ARG A 12 7.53 -9.88 -0.70
CA ARG A 12 8.81 -10.31 -0.10
C ARG A 12 9.93 -10.43 -1.13
N ARG A 13 9.61 -10.96 -2.32
CA ARG A 13 10.55 -11.04 -3.44
C ARG A 13 11.04 -9.67 -3.85
N GLU A 14 10.13 -8.71 -4.06
CA GLU A 14 10.51 -7.34 -4.42
C GLU A 14 11.30 -6.68 -3.30
N TRP A 15 10.88 -6.79 -2.04
CA TRP A 15 11.67 -6.27 -0.91
C TRP A 15 13.10 -6.85 -0.87
N THR A 16 13.26 -8.15 -1.13
CA THR A 16 14.58 -8.80 -1.21
C THR A 16 15.38 -8.27 -2.40
N ARG A 17 14.73 -8.08 -3.55
CA ARG A 17 15.32 -7.50 -4.77
C ARG A 17 15.84 -6.07 -4.52
N TRP A 18 15.20 -5.33 -3.61
CA TRP A 18 15.63 -4.02 -3.15
C TRP A 18 16.73 -4.07 -2.06
N GLY A 19 17.26 -5.24 -1.70
CA GLY A 19 18.32 -5.38 -0.68
C GLY A 19 17.80 -5.43 0.76
N GLY A 20 16.48 -5.51 0.95
CA GLY A 20 15.86 -5.70 2.26
C GLY A 20 15.81 -4.47 3.18
N PRO A 21 15.60 -3.22 2.70
CA PRO A 21 15.52 -2.06 3.58
C PRO A 21 14.31 -2.16 4.51
N ALA A 22 14.46 -1.65 5.74
CA ALA A 22 13.40 -1.70 6.73
C ALA A 22 13.35 -0.48 7.64
N GLU A 23 12.13 -0.14 8.06
CA GLU A 23 11.86 0.75 9.18
C GLU A 23 11.38 -0.10 10.37
N THR A 24 12.15 -0.12 11.45
CA THR A 24 11.82 -0.91 12.64
C THR A 24 10.71 -0.24 13.46
N ILE A 25 10.20 -0.92 14.49
CA ILE A 25 9.06 -0.47 15.29
C ILE A 25 9.32 0.81 16.10
N ASP A 26 10.58 1.12 16.34
CA ASP A 26 11.10 2.34 16.96
C ASP A 26 11.47 3.42 15.92
N GLY A 27 11.19 3.18 14.64
CA GLY A 27 11.40 4.14 13.54
C GLY A 27 12.83 4.19 12.99
N ARG A 28 13.71 3.27 13.39
CA ARG A 28 15.07 3.22 12.85
C ARG A 28 15.07 2.65 11.43
N LEU A 29 15.81 3.31 10.54
CA LEU A 29 16.01 2.88 9.17
C LEU A 29 17.25 2.00 9.07
N ILE A 30 17.12 0.84 8.44
CA ILE A 30 18.20 -0.14 8.23
C ILE A 30 18.17 -0.66 6.80
N GLY A 31 19.33 -1.05 6.26
CA GLY A 31 19.43 -1.67 4.94
C GLY A 31 19.27 -0.74 3.73
N PHE A 32 19.19 0.58 3.95
CA PHE A 32 19.20 1.58 2.87
C PHE A 32 20.64 1.87 2.42
N THR A 33 20.86 1.98 1.12
CA THR A 33 22.18 2.29 0.55
C THR A 33 22.37 3.77 0.22
N SER A 34 21.28 4.53 0.11
CA SER A 34 21.29 5.98 -0.13
C SER A 34 19.94 6.61 0.28
N ASP A 35 19.89 7.93 0.40
CA ASP A 35 18.67 8.68 0.75
C ASP A 35 17.61 8.65 -0.37
N ARG A 36 18.03 8.40 -1.62
CA ARG A 36 17.18 8.32 -2.81
C ARG A 36 17.44 7.03 -3.58
N MET A 37 17.35 5.90 -2.88
CA MET A 37 17.64 4.58 -3.42
C MET A 37 16.90 4.29 -4.75
N GLU A 38 15.65 4.74 -4.89
CA GLU A 38 14.88 4.63 -6.14
C GLU A 38 15.53 5.29 -7.37
N ALA A 39 16.44 6.25 -7.20
CA ALA A 39 17.13 6.93 -8.29
C ALA A 39 18.42 6.20 -8.72
N ASP A 40 18.92 5.29 -7.88
CA ASP A 40 20.15 4.55 -8.15
C ASP A 40 19.88 3.34 -9.04
N ALA A 41 20.88 2.92 -9.83
CA ALA A 41 20.83 1.63 -10.50
C ALA A 41 21.07 0.49 -9.48
N PRO A 42 20.33 -0.63 -9.55
CA PRO A 42 19.33 -0.99 -10.57
C PRO A 42 17.90 -0.53 -10.24
N PHE A 43 17.65 0.11 -9.10
CA PHE A 43 16.32 0.28 -8.53
C PHE A 43 15.33 1.09 -9.38
N TRP A 44 15.77 2.14 -10.07
CA TRP A 44 14.88 2.90 -10.96
C TRP A 44 14.27 2.01 -12.06
N THR A 45 14.99 0.98 -12.52
CA THR A 45 14.45 0.03 -13.52
C THR A 45 13.29 -0.80 -12.96
N TYR A 46 13.34 -1.12 -11.66
CA TYR A 46 12.27 -1.85 -10.97
C TYR A 46 11.04 -0.97 -10.83
N VAL A 47 11.25 0.32 -10.53
CA VAL A 47 10.16 1.31 -10.53
C VAL A 47 9.50 1.42 -11.90
N GLY A 48 10.28 1.41 -12.99
CA GLY A 48 9.74 1.34 -14.35
C GLY A 48 8.90 0.09 -14.64
N GLU A 49 9.25 -1.07 -14.07
CA GLU A 49 8.41 -2.27 -14.14
C GLU A 49 7.08 -2.10 -13.39
N TYR A 50 7.10 -1.44 -12.23
CA TYR A 50 5.88 -1.15 -11.46
C TYR A 50 4.93 -0.23 -12.24
N TRP A 51 5.46 0.80 -12.90
CA TRP A 51 4.66 1.69 -13.76
C TRP A 51 3.99 0.97 -14.92
N LYS A 52 4.68 0.00 -15.56
CA LYS A 52 4.09 -0.82 -16.63
C LYS A 52 2.89 -1.64 -16.15
N ALA A 53 2.86 -2.05 -14.87
CA ALA A 53 1.73 -2.81 -14.33
C ALA A 53 0.41 -2.02 -14.29
N VAL A 54 0.50 -0.69 -14.25
CA VAL A 54 -0.65 0.22 -14.33
C VAL A 54 -0.82 0.86 -15.71
N GLY A 55 -0.07 0.39 -16.72
CA GLY A 55 -0.16 0.87 -18.10
C GLY A 55 0.52 2.22 -18.34
N SER A 56 1.35 2.68 -17.40
CA SER A 56 2.08 3.94 -17.52
C SER A 56 3.36 3.78 -18.35
N HIS A 57 3.79 4.87 -18.99
CA HIS A 57 5.04 4.94 -19.78
C HIS A 57 6.24 5.43 -18.97
N LEU A 58 6.04 5.78 -17.70
CA LEU A 58 7.10 6.21 -16.80
C LEU A 58 8.15 5.11 -16.63
N ASP A 59 9.42 5.50 -16.59
CA ASP A 59 10.55 4.56 -16.59
C ASP A 59 11.19 4.37 -15.22
N GLY A 60 10.74 5.16 -14.23
CA GLY A 60 11.19 5.10 -12.85
C GLY A 60 12.17 6.20 -12.44
N ARG A 61 12.58 7.06 -13.38
CA ARG A 61 13.36 8.28 -13.10
C ARG A 61 12.47 9.52 -12.92
N ASP A 62 11.17 9.34 -13.08
CA ASP A 62 10.15 10.38 -12.99
C ASP A 62 9.81 10.76 -11.54
N SER A 63 9.22 11.93 -11.35
CA SER A 63 8.86 12.48 -10.03
C SER A 63 7.65 11.87 -9.31
N PRO A 64 6.63 11.27 -9.96
CA PRO A 64 5.45 10.78 -9.24
C PRO A 64 5.74 9.66 -8.24
N ALA A 65 5.00 9.63 -7.13
CA ALA A 65 5.08 8.55 -6.15
C ALA A 65 4.55 7.22 -6.75
N TRP A 66 5.39 6.19 -6.75
CA TRP A 66 5.11 4.89 -7.38
C TRP A 66 4.49 3.85 -6.44
N SER A 67 4.08 4.24 -5.22
CA SER A 67 3.57 3.33 -4.20
C SER A 67 2.35 2.53 -4.65
N ALA A 68 1.40 3.14 -5.36
CA ALA A 68 0.21 2.44 -5.87
C ALA A 68 0.52 1.57 -7.09
N ALA A 69 1.49 1.99 -7.91
CA ALA A 69 2.00 1.18 -9.01
C ALA A 69 2.67 -0.10 -8.49
N PHE A 70 3.43 -0.01 -7.39
CA PHE A 70 4.00 -1.18 -6.70
C PHE A 70 2.94 -2.16 -6.19
N ILE A 71 1.90 -1.67 -5.51
CA ILE A 71 0.79 -2.52 -5.04
C ILE A 71 0.10 -3.20 -6.23
N SER A 72 -0.18 -2.44 -7.28
CA SER A 72 -0.78 -2.94 -8.51
C SER A 72 0.09 -4.00 -9.21
N TYR A 73 1.40 -3.79 -9.24
CA TYR A 73 2.36 -4.78 -9.72
C TYR A 73 2.30 -6.06 -8.90
N CYS A 74 2.32 -5.97 -7.57
CA CYS A 74 2.27 -7.15 -6.70
C CYS A 74 1.00 -7.98 -6.91
N PHE A 75 -0.17 -7.35 -7.02
CA PHE A 75 -1.42 -8.05 -7.33
C PHE A 75 -1.42 -8.67 -8.73
N ARG A 76 -0.85 -7.98 -9.72
CA ARG A 76 -0.75 -8.49 -11.10
C ARG A 76 0.09 -9.76 -11.14
N GLU A 77 1.27 -9.72 -10.53
CA GLU A 77 2.18 -10.87 -10.44
C GLU A 77 1.60 -12.02 -9.59
N ALA A 78 0.79 -11.70 -8.58
CA ALA A 78 0.05 -12.68 -7.79
C ALA A 78 -1.13 -13.33 -8.54
N GLY A 79 -1.35 -12.97 -9.81
CA GLY A 79 -2.41 -13.56 -10.64
C GLY A 79 -3.81 -13.04 -10.34
N ALA A 80 -3.94 -11.85 -9.76
CA ALA A 80 -5.25 -11.29 -9.42
C ALA A 80 -6.13 -11.01 -10.65
N ALA A 81 -5.55 -10.85 -11.85
CA ALA A 81 -6.27 -10.55 -13.07
C ALA A 81 -7.30 -9.41 -12.84
N LYS A 82 -8.57 -9.60 -13.19
CA LYS A 82 -9.63 -8.59 -13.01
C LYS A 82 -10.15 -8.46 -11.56
N LYS A 83 -9.63 -9.23 -10.60
CA LYS A 83 -10.07 -9.24 -9.21
C LYS A 83 -9.50 -8.06 -8.38
N PHE A 84 -8.55 -7.31 -8.92
CA PHE A 84 -8.01 -6.09 -8.30
C PHE A 84 -8.20 -4.87 -9.22
N PRO A 85 -8.66 -3.71 -8.70
CA PRO A 85 -8.74 -2.48 -9.47
C PRO A 85 -7.36 -1.80 -9.58
N TYR A 86 -6.57 -2.14 -10.60
CA TYR A 86 -5.25 -1.52 -10.78
C TYR A 86 -5.36 0.00 -11.00
N ASN A 87 -4.56 0.77 -10.27
CA ASN A 87 -4.51 2.22 -10.40
C ASN A 87 -3.19 2.76 -9.85
N GLU A 88 -2.71 3.87 -10.43
CA GLU A 88 -1.55 4.63 -9.93
C GLU A 88 -1.85 5.49 -8.70
N ASN A 89 -3.10 5.52 -8.24
CA ASN A 89 -3.53 6.26 -7.05
C ASN A 89 -4.30 5.36 -6.08
N HIS A 90 -3.84 5.32 -4.83
CA HIS A 90 -4.42 4.51 -3.76
C HIS A 90 -5.90 4.83 -3.48
N SER A 91 -6.29 6.11 -3.51
CA SER A 91 -7.66 6.51 -3.21
C SER A 91 -8.65 6.08 -4.29
N LEU A 92 -8.20 5.96 -5.55
CA LEU A 92 -9.05 5.55 -6.66
C LEU A 92 -9.36 4.05 -6.60
N TYR A 93 -8.35 3.19 -6.42
CA TYR A 93 -8.64 1.76 -6.27
C TYR A 93 -9.37 1.46 -4.96
N ALA A 94 -9.14 2.24 -3.88
CA ALA A 94 -9.88 2.11 -2.64
C ALA A 94 -11.36 2.48 -2.86
N ALA A 95 -11.64 3.51 -3.66
CA ALA A 95 -13.01 3.88 -4.05
C ALA A 95 -13.70 2.74 -4.81
N ASP A 96 -12.98 2.07 -5.71
CA ASP A 96 -13.45 0.92 -6.47
C ASP A 96 -13.71 -0.30 -5.58
N ILE A 97 -12.83 -0.63 -4.65
CA ILE A 97 -13.06 -1.71 -3.67
C ILE A 97 -14.27 -1.40 -2.80
N ASP A 98 -14.37 -0.16 -2.29
CA ASP A 98 -15.48 0.30 -1.47
C ASP A 98 -16.84 0.31 -2.20
N SER A 99 -16.83 0.29 -3.54
CA SER A 99 -18.06 0.16 -4.34
C SER A 99 -18.70 -1.23 -4.24
N GLY A 100 -17.97 -2.25 -3.76
CA GLY A 100 -18.41 -3.64 -3.72
C GLY A 100 -18.29 -4.37 -5.08
N ARG A 101 -17.73 -3.73 -6.11
CA ARG A 101 -17.56 -4.33 -7.45
C ARG A 101 -16.43 -5.36 -7.55
N PHE A 102 -15.62 -5.52 -6.51
CA PHE A 102 -14.47 -6.43 -6.47
C PHE A 102 -14.69 -7.48 -5.37
N PRO A 103 -15.43 -8.56 -5.65
CA PRO A 103 -15.67 -9.63 -4.68
C PRO A 103 -14.35 -10.19 -4.14
N GLY A 104 -14.32 -10.39 -2.83
CA GLY A 104 -13.12 -10.84 -2.12
C GLY A 104 -12.21 -9.71 -1.61
N LEU A 105 -12.49 -8.46 -1.99
CA LEU A 105 -11.88 -7.27 -1.39
C LEU A 105 -12.95 -6.47 -0.66
N SER A 106 -12.61 -5.93 0.52
CA SER A 106 -13.51 -5.01 1.23
C SER A 106 -12.73 -3.99 2.06
N LEU A 107 -13.34 -2.84 2.31
CA LEU A 107 -12.75 -1.80 3.16
C LEU A 107 -13.38 -1.84 4.55
N GLN A 108 -12.55 -1.99 5.58
CA GLN A 108 -12.94 -2.14 6.98
C GLN A 108 -12.28 -1.08 7.87
N ASP A 109 -12.89 -0.86 9.04
CA ASP A 109 -12.41 0.11 10.03
C ASP A 109 -11.11 -0.42 10.71
N PRO A 110 -9.99 0.33 10.67
CA PRO A 110 -8.75 -0.07 11.34
C PRO A 110 -8.88 -0.12 12.87
N ALA A 111 -9.87 0.55 13.45
CA ALA A 111 -10.13 0.49 14.88
C ALA A 111 -10.63 -0.89 15.34
N SER A 112 -11.35 -1.63 14.49
CA SER A 112 -12.03 -2.88 14.87
C SER A 112 -11.65 -4.08 14.02
N THR A 113 -10.64 -3.94 13.15
CA THR A 113 -10.23 -5.00 12.23
C THR A 113 -8.85 -5.55 12.59
N SER A 114 -8.82 -6.82 13.00
CA SER A 114 -7.58 -7.57 13.17
C SER A 114 -6.91 -7.82 11.81
N LEU A 115 -5.61 -7.55 11.74
CA LEU A 115 -4.82 -7.80 10.53
C LEU A 115 -4.55 -9.28 10.33
N VAL A 116 -4.59 -9.71 9.07
CA VAL A 116 -4.02 -11.00 8.63
C VAL A 116 -3.05 -10.76 7.47
N THR A 117 -2.15 -11.72 7.23
CA THR A 117 -1.25 -11.66 6.08
C THR A 117 -2.03 -11.60 4.77
N GLY A 118 -1.62 -10.70 3.87
CA GLY A 118 -2.29 -10.44 2.59
C GLY A 118 -3.28 -9.27 2.60
N ASP A 119 -3.70 -8.78 3.77
CA ASP A 119 -4.44 -7.51 3.90
C ASP A 119 -3.56 -6.32 3.50
N LEU A 120 -4.18 -5.17 3.21
CA LEU A 120 -3.46 -3.91 3.06
C LEU A 120 -3.86 -2.94 4.17
N VAL A 121 -2.86 -2.29 4.75
CA VAL A 121 -3.09 -1.12 5.62
C VAL A 121 -3.18 0.11 4.74
N TRP A 122 -4.21 0.94 4.92
CA TRP A 122 -4.41 2.17 4.15
C TRP A 122 -4.33 3.39 5.06
N ALA A 123 -3.37 4.27 4.77
CA ALA A 123 -3.10 5.47 5.54
C ALA A 123 -3.25 6.73 4.69
N SER A 124 -3.76 7.78 5.32
CA SER A 124 -3.75 9.11 4.73
C SER A 124 -2.33 9.65 4.62
N ARG A 125 -2.06 10.40 3.55
CA ARG A 125 -0.76 11.03 3.29
C ARG A 125 -1.00 12.46 2.82
N SER A 126 -0.27 13.40 3.40
CA SER A 126 -0.18 14.75 2.84
C SER A 126 0.92 14.78 1.77
N GLY A 127 0.74 15.59 0.74
CA GLY A 127 1.73 15.77 -0.32
C GLY A 127 1.39 16.97 -1.20
N ASP A 128 2.38 17.44 -1.95
CA ASP A 128 2.19 18.56 -2.87
C ASP A 128 1.20 18.21 -3.97
N GLY A 129 0.34 19.16 -4.34
CA GLY A 129 -0.69 18.97 -5.37
C GLY A 129 -1.86 18.07 -4.97
N CYS A 130 -1.88 17.54 -3.74
CA CYS A 130 -3.00 16.75 -3.22
C CYS A 130 -3.92 17.59 -2.35
N ARG A 131 -5.24 17.40 -2.53
CA ARG A 131 -6.23 17.89 -1.58
C ARG A 131 -6.08 17.20 -0.21
N ALA A 132 -6.67 17.81 0.81
CA ALA A 132 -6.65 17.27 2.17
C ALA A 132 -7.19 15.81 2.21
N PRO A 133 -6.41 14.86 2.77
CA PRO A 133 -6.85 13.49 2.92
C PRO A 133 -7.78 13.33 4.14
N PRO A 134 -8.63 12.29 4.17
CA PRO A 134 -9.51 12.01 5.31
C PRO A 134 -8.69 11.71 6.57
N ARG A 135 -9.25 11.98 7.74
CA ARG A 135 -8.57 11.76 9.02
C ARG A 135 -9.09 10.57 9.82
N SER A 136 -10.19 9.98 9.38
CA SER A 136 -10.85 8.85 10.02
C SER A 136 -11.44 7.90 8.96
N PHE A 137 -11.81 6.69 9.36
CA PHE A 137 -12.50 5.76 8.50
C PHE A 137 -13.85 6.31 8.00
N ALA A 138 -14.62 6.97 8.85
CA ALA A 138 -15.90 7.58 8.48
C ALA A 138 -15.73 8.71 7.44
N GLU A 139 -14.71 9.56 7.60
CA GLU A 139 -14.35 10.56 6.59
C GLU A 139 -13.89 9.90 5.29
N ALA A 140 -13.07 8.86 5.37
CA ALA A 140 -12.61 8.13 4.19
C ALA A 140 -13.78 7.55 3.40
N LYS A 141 -14.74 6.89 4.06
CA LYS A 141 -15.98 6.38 3.43
C LYS A 141 -16.77 7.50 2.73
N SER A 142 -16.85 8.67 3.35
CA SER A 142 -17.53 9.84 2.76
C SER A 142 -16.81 10.35 1.52
N GLU A 143 -15.48 10.45 1.58
CA GLU A 143 -14.64 10.90 0.45
C GLU A 143 -14.64 9.91 -0.72
N LEU A 144 -14.55 8.60 -0.44
CA LEU A 144 -14.65 7.56 -1.47
C LEU A 144 -16.02 7.58 -2.16
N LYS A 145 -17.11 7.82 -1.42
CA LYS A 145 -18.45 8.01 -2.00
C LYS A 145 -18.51 9.22 -2.93
N ARG A 146 -17.86 10.33 -2.57
CA ARG A 146 -17.78 11.53 -3.42
C ARG A 146 -16.98 11.27 -4.70
N ILE A 147 -15.85 10.57 -4.61
CA ILE A 147 -15.05 10.14 -5.77
C ILE A 147 -15.93 9.32 -6.72
N ARG A 148 -16.60 8.28 -6.22
CA ARG A 148 -17.49 7.43 -7.05
C ARG A 148 -18.65 8.20 -7.69
N ALA A 149 -19.12 9.25 -7.04
CA ALA A 149 -20.19 10.10 -7.54
C ALA A 149 -19.70 11.20 -8.50
N GLY A 150 -18.40 11.27 -8.81
CA GLY A 150 -17.81 12.35 -9.62
C GLY A 150 -17.86 13.72 -8.95
N LYS A 151 -17.98 13.77 -7.61
CA LYS A 151 -18.12 15.00 -6.80
C LYS A 151 -16.82 15.41 -6.09
N ALA A 152 -15.75 14.65 -6.27
CA ALA A 152 -14.43 14.93 -5.75
C ALA A 152 -13.38 14.18 -6.57
N ASP A 153 -12.20 14.77 -6.71
CA ASP A 153 -11.04 14.10 -7.28
C ASP A 153 -10.37 13.15 -6.25
N SER A 154 -9.33 12.45 -6.71
CA SER A 154 -8.46 11.63 -5.87
C SER A 154 -7.75 12.44 -4.77
N PHE A 155 -7.17 11.75 -3.79
CA PHE A 155 -6.34 12.36 -2.75
C PHE A 155 -5.11 11.50 -2.45
N CYS A 156 -4.08 12.14 -1.89
CA CYS A 156 -2.88 11.44 -1.46
C CYS A 156 -3.20 10.49 -0.31
N SER A 157 -2.83 9.24 -0.49
CA SER A 157 -2.89 8.20 0.53
C SER A 157 -1.87 7.14 0.19
N HIS A 158 -1.75 6.10 1.01
CA HIS A 158 -0.72 5.10 0.86
C HIS A 158 -1.21 3.74 1.37
N CYS A 159 -0.85 2.68 0.65
CA CYS A 159 -1.04 1.32 1.14
C CYS A 159 0.25 0.54 1.23
N ASP A 160 0.32 -0.34 2.22
CA ASP A 160 1.36 -1.36 2.38
C ASP A 160 0.68 -2.74 2.54
N ILE A 161 1.33 -3.80 2.07
CA ILE A 161 0.85 -5.19 2.15
C ILE A 161 1.30 -5.80 3.47
N VAL A 162 0.38 -6.35 4.26
CA VAL A 162 0.70 -7.10 5.48
C VAL A 162 1.35 -8.42 5.11
N VAL A 163 2.60 -8.63 5.51
CA VAL A 163 3.36 -9.84 5.17
C VAL A 163 3.62 -10.75 6.37
N ALA A 164 3.58 -10.23 7.59
CA ALA A 164 3.64 -11.02 8.82
C ALA A 164 2.83 -10.36 9.93
N VAL A 165 2.22 -11.17 10.78
CA VAL A 165 1.50 -10.72 12.00
C VAL A 165 2.01 -11.55 13.17
N ARG A 166 2.33 -10.86 14.27
CA ARG A 166 2.75 -11.45 15.56
C ARG A 166 2.11 -10.67 16.70
N THR A 167 2.24 -11.15 17.93
CA THR A 167 1.67 -10.48 19.10
C THR A 167 2.17 -9.03 19.19
N GLY A 168 1.24 -8.08 19.09
CA GLY A 168 1.52 -6.64 19.21
C GLY A 168 2.19 -5.99 17.99
N GLU A 169 2.47 -6.72 16.92
CA GLU A 169 3.22 -6.17 15.77
C GLU A 169 2.81 -6.80 14.43
N ALA A 170 2.86 -6.02 13.37
CA ALA A 170 2.78 -6.51 11.99
C ALA A 170 3.96 -5.97 11.18
N ASP A 171 4.49 -6.81 10.28
CA ASP A 171 5.38 -6.33 9.22
C ASP A 171 4.55 -6.12 7.96
N VAL A 172 4.73 -4.95 7.36
CA VAL A 172 4.13 -4.60 6.07
C VAL A 172 5.22 -4.27 5.05
N ILE A 173 4.95 -4.44 3.76
CA ILE A 173 5.84 -4.05 2.68
C ILE A 173 5.09 -3.13 1.72
N GLY A 174 5.68 -1.98 1.39
CA GLY A 174 5.16 -1.08 0.38
C GLY A 174 6.25 -0.37 -0.41
N GLY A 175 5.84 0.14 -1.56
CA GLY A 175 6.69 0.90 -2.47
C GLY A 175 6.76 2.37 -2.11
N ASN A 176 7.83 3.05 -2.55
CA ASN A 176 8.12 4.46 -2.29
C ASN A 176 8.03 4.86 -0.80
N VAL A 177 8.32 3.91 0.10
CA VAL A 177 8.48 4.17 1.53
C VAL A 177 9.96 4.44 1.75
N LYS A 178 10.29 5.71 2.06
CA LYS A 178 11.70 6.18 2.13
C LYS A 178 12.45 5.92 0.82
N ASN A 179 11.79 6.17 -0.32
CA ASN A 179 12.35 6.03 -1.65
C ASN A 179 12.82 4.59 -1.97
N ALA A 180 12.17 3.57 -1.41
CA ALA A 180 12.44 2.17 -1.67
C ALA A 180 11.20 1.26 -1.51
N ALA A 181 11.33 -0.01 -1.90
CA ALA A 181 10.42 -1.07 -1.48
C ALA A 181 10.84 -1.54 -0.07
N THR A 182 10.15 -1.03 0.94
CA THR A 182 10.61 -1.09 2.33
C THR A 182 9.66 -1.94 3.17
N ARG A 183 10.24 -2.73 4.08
CA ARG A 183 9.47 -3.38 5.14
C ARG A 183 9.34 -2.47 6.35
N THR A 184 8.13 -2.18 6.79
CA THR A 184 7.88 -1.42 8.02
C THR A 184 7.23 -2.30 9.07
N THR A 185 7.73 -2.26 10.30
CA THR A 185 7.09 -2.93 11.44
C THR A 185 6.18 -1.95 12.16
N TYR A 186 4.88 -2.21 12.23
CA TYR A 186 3.88 -1.39 12.93
C TYR A 186 3.37 -2.05 14.22
N ARG A 187 2.97 -1.21 15.19
CA ARG A 187 2.31 -1.65 16.43
C ARG A 187 0.86 -2.07 16.20
N LEU A 188 0.47 -3.16 16.85
CA LEU A 188 -0.90 -3.64 16.98
C LEU A 188 -1.33 -3.58 18.45
N ASP A 189 -2.64 -3.47 18.70
CA ASP A 189 -3.20 -3.74 20.03
C ASP A 189 -3.31 -5.24 20.33
N VAL A 190 -3.83 -5.55 21.52
CA VAL A 190 -4.07 -6.93 21.98
C VAL A 190 -5.07 -7.71 21.13
N HIS A 191 -5.86 -7.04 20.30
CA HIS A 191 -6.82 -7.64 19.39
C HIS A 191 -6.25 -7.78 17.96
N GLY A 192 -4.99 -7.38 17.73
CA GLY A 192 -4.36 -7.43 16.42
C GLY A 192 -4.78 -6.29 15.48
N CYS A 193 -5.44 -5.24 16.01
CA CYS A 193 -5.82 -4.06 15.24
C CYS A 193 -4.66 -3.05 15.22
N ILE A 194 -4.49 -2.31 14.13
CA ILE A 194 -3.37 -1.38 13.98
C ILE A 194 -3.48 -0.18 14.93
N ARG A 195 -2.43 0.08 15.71
CA ARG A 195 -2.31 1.17 16.70
C ARG A 195 -0.92 1.81 16.67
N ASP A 196 -0.49 2.20 15.48
CA ASP A 196 0.78 2.87 15.29
C ASP A 196 0.57 4.36 14.98
N GLY A 197 1.10 5.24 15.84
CA GLY A 197 0.92 6.68 15.74
C GLY A 197 1.76 7.38 14.66
N ARG A 198 2.67 6.66 13.99
CA ARG A 198 3.51 7.24 12.93
C ARG A 198 2.73 7.59 11.67
N ARG A 199 1.55 7.00 11.47
CA ARG A 199 0.67 7.25 10.33
C ARG A 199 -0.78 7.35 10.78
N ASN A 200 -1.58 8.05 9.99
CA ASN A 200 -3.01 8.08 10.20
C ASN A 200 -3.69 7.00 9.35
N PHE A 201 -3.92 5.82 9.93
CA PHE A 201 -4.60 4.72 9.26
C PHE A 201 -6.10 4.99 9.17
N VAL A 202 -6.63 4.98 7.95
CA VAL A 202 -8.01 5.34 7.63
C VAL A 202 -8.80 4.19 7.01
N GLY A 203 -8.20 3.00 6.88
CA GLY A 203 -8.87 1.81 6.39
C GLY A 203 -7.96 0.59 6.42
N ILE A 204 -8.57 -0.59 6.53
CA ILE A 204 -7.95 -1.87 6.19
C ILE A 204 -8.64 -2.40 4.95
N ILE A 205 -7.88 -2.70 3.90
CA ILE A 205 -8.42 -3.44 2.77
C ILE A 205 -8.24 -4.92 3.09
N LYS A 206 -9.35 -5.58 3.44
CA LYS A 206 -9.37 -7.03 3.64
C LYS A 206 -9.25 -7.73 2.31
N ASN A 207 -8.32 -8.67 2.25
CA ASN A 207 -8.07 -9.47 1.05
C ASN A 207 -8.39 -10.94 1.31
N SER A 208 -9.41 -11.45 0.63
CA SER A 208 -9.87 -12.84 0.68
C SER A 208 -9.81 -13.52 -0.69
N LEU A 209 -8.98 -12.99 -1.60
CA LEU A 209 -8.77 -13.49 -2.96
C LEU A 209 -7.89 -14.75 -3.02
#